data_AF-A0A964XS59-F1
#
_entry.id   AF-A0A964XS59-F1
#
_cell.length_a   1.000
_cell.length_b   1.000
_cell.length_c   1.000
_cell.angle_alpha   90.00
_cell.angle_beta   90.00
_cell.angle_gamma   90.00
#
_symmetry.space_group_name_H-M   'P 1'
#
loop_
_entity.id
_entity.type
_entity.pdbx_description
1 polymer ?
#
loop_
_entity_poly.entity_id
_entity_poly.type
_entity_poly.pdbx_seq_one_letter_code
_entity_poly.pdbx_strand_id
1 'polypeptide(L)'
;MLNSLKDFFTLEMIYHFTNIGVIPLWILLAFLPGWNGTKVLINSILVPLILSLTYFYVFYIYINTSEGIFSNILDKGKTFELYMGIDQLKKILSDKNVLLLFWIHFLTANLMLGAWIATDAAKNK
;
A
#
# COMPACT_ATOMS: atom_id res chain seq x y z
N MET A 1 13.78 8.06 22.51
CA MET A 1 12.49 7.36 22.29
C MET A 1 11.94 7.58 20.88
N LEU A 2 11.85 8.82 20.37
CA LEU A 2 11.43 9.05 18.97
C LEU A 2 12.45 8.55 17.93
N ASN A 3 13.75 8.73 18.16
CA ASN A 3 14.79 8.24 17.25
C ASN A 3 14.79 6.70 17.15
N SER A 4 14.61 6.00 18.28
CA SER A 4 14.51 4.53 18.30
C SER A 4 13.26 3.99 17.59
N LEU A 5 12.16 4.76 17.52
CA LEU A 5 10.99 4.39 16.71
C LEU A 5 11.28 4.52 15.22
N LYS A 6 12.02 5.56 14.82
CA LYS A 6 12.44 5.75 13.42
C LYS A 6 13.35 4.62 12.94
N ASP A 7 14.26 4.16 13.81
CA ASP A 7 15.15 3.03 13.51
C ASP A 7 14.41 1.69 13.43
N PHE A 8 13.25 1.58 14.07
CA PHE A 8 12.40 0.39 14.03
C PHE A 8 11.57 0.31 12.73
N PHE A 9 10.98 1.42 12.28
CA PHE A 9 10.16 1.47 11.07
C PHE A 9 10.98 1.62 9.79
N THR A 10 11.86 0.64 9.55
CA THR A 10 12.58 0.51 8.28
C THR A 10 11.63 0.13 7.13
N LEU A 11 12.05 0.36 5.88
CA LEU A 11 11.26 -0.04 4.70
C LEU A 11 10.93 -1.54 4.71
N GLU A 12 11.89 -2.38 5.12
CA GLU A 12 11.70 -3.84 5.22
C GLU A 12 10.69 -4.19 6.31
N MET A 13 10.75 -3.51 7.45
CA MET A 13 9.79 -3.72 8.52
C MET A 13 8.37 -3.36 8.08
N ILE A 14 8.19 -2.21 7.43
CA ILE A 14 6.90 -1.78 6.87
C ILE A 14 6.38 -2.79 5.86
N TYR A 15 7.24 -3.30 4.98
CA TYR A 15 6.88 -4.36 4.03
C TYR A 15 6.35 -5.61 4.77
N HIS A 16 7.06 -6.10 5.79
CA HIS A 16 6.61 -7.28 6.53
C HIS A 16 5.28 -7.04 7.27
N PHE A 17 5.13 -5.90 7.96
CA PHE A 17 3.89 -5.57 8.66
C PHE A 17 2.69 -5.43 7.72
N THR A 18 2.86 -4.78 6.57
CA THR A 18 1.75 -4.62 5.60
C THR A 18 1.31 -5.96 5.02
N ASN A 19 2.24 -6.88 4.72
CA ASN A 19 1.90 -8.22 4.24
C ASN A 19 1.21 -9.06 5.33
N ILE A 20 1.78 -9.12 6.53
CA ILE A 20 1.23 -9.90 7.65
C ILE A 20 -0.15 -9.34 8.06
N GLY A 21 -0.34 -8.02 8.02
CA GLY A 21 -1.63 -7.40 8.35
C GLY A 21 -2.74 -7.72 7.34
N VAL A 22 -2.41 -7.83 6.05
CA VAL A 22 -3.39 -8.04 4.98
C VAL A 22 -3.80 -9.52 4.83
N ILE A 23 -2.93 -10.47 5.19
CA ILE A 23 -3.22 -11.92 5.09
C ILE A 23 -4.47 -12.36 5.88
N PRO A 24 -4.63 -12.02 7.18
CA PRO A 24 -5.83 -12.36 7.94
C PRO A 24 -7.11 -11.80 7.33
N LEU A 25 -7.04 -10.60 6.74
CA LEU A 25 -8.20 -9.97 6.09
C LEU A 25 -8.60 -10.75 4.84
N TRP A 26 -7.64 -11.23 4.05
CA TRP A 26 -7.91 -12.12 2.92
C TRP A 26 -8.48 -13.48 3.35
N ILE A 27 -7.97 -14.07 4.44
CA ILE A 27 -8.51 -15.32 5.00
C ILE A 27 -9.98 -15.12 5.41
N LEU A 28 -10.30 -14.02 6.08
CA LEU A 28 -11.68 -13.68 6.45
C LEU A 28 -12.58 -13.51 5.21
N LEU A 29 -12.10 -12.82 4.17
CA LEU A 29 -12.85 -12.64 2.92
C LEU A 29 -13.09 -13.95 2.17
N ALA A 30 -12.10 -14.83 2.11
CA ALA A 30 -12.17 -16.08 1.36
C ALA A 30 -13.14 -17.09 2.01
N PHE A 31 -13.10 -17.23 3.35
CA PHE A 31 -13.85 -18.28 4.04
C PHE A 31 -15.13 -17.77 4.73
N LEU A 32 -15.15 -16.51 5.18
CA LEU A 32 -16.24 -15.96 6.01
C LEU A 32 -16.73 -14.58 5.50
N PRO A 33 -17.04 -14.40 4.20
CA PRO A 33 -17.41 -13.08 3.67
C PRO A 33 -18.73 -12.52 4.22
N GLY A 34 -19.64 -13.40 4.66
CA GLY A 34 -20.94 -13.01 5.21
C GLY A 34 -20.93 -12.68 6.72
N TRP A 35 -19.86 -13.02 7.44
CA TRP A 35 -19.78 -12.85 8.89
C TRP A 35 -19.78 -11.36 9.28
N ASN A 36 -20.50 -11.03 10.36
CA ASN A 36 -20.63 -9.64 10.83
C ASN A 36 -19.26 -9.03 11.17
N GLY A 37 -18.31 -9.82 11.70
CA GLY A 37 -16.96 -9.36 11.98
C GLY A 37 -16.18 -8.99 10.71
N THR A 38 -16.27 -9.80 9.65
CA THR A 38 -15.69 -9.51 8.33
C THR A 38 -16.27 -8.21 7.77
N LYS A 39 -17.60 -8.06 7.81
CA LYS A 39 -18.29 -6.84 7.35
C LYS A 39 -17.84 -5.60 8.12
N VAL A 40 -17.68 -5.69 9.44
CA VAL A 40 -17.25 -4.56 10.28
C VAL A 40 -15.79 -4.21 10.02
N LEU A 41 -14.89 -5.20 9.99
CA LEU A 41 -13.46 -4.96 9.76
C LEU A 41 -13.18 -4.32 8.41
N ILE A 42 -13.93 -4.73 7.39
CA ILE A 42 -13.62 -4.42 5.99
C ILE A 42 -14.42 -3.23 5.47
N ASN A 43 -15.68 -3.07 5.87
CA ASN A 43 -16.44 -1.85 5.56
C ASN A 43 -16.08 -0.69 6.52
N SER A 44 -15.22 -0.93 7.51
CA SER A 44 -14.71 0.14 8.36
C SER A 44 -13.65 0.96 7.63
N ILE A 45 -13.64 2.25 7.93
CA ILE A 45 -12.60 3.17 7.47
C ILE A 45 -11.21 2.85 8.05
N LEU A 46 -11.13 2.01 9.09
CA LEU A 46 -9.88 1.70 9.79
C LEU A 46 -8.81 1.08 8.88
N VAL A 47 -9.16 0.05 8.10
CA VAL A 47 -8.19 -0.63 7.24
C VAL A 47 -7.64 0.32 6.14
N PRO A 48 -8.48 1.03 5.35
CA PRO A 48 -7.98 2.02 4.41
C PRO A 48 -7.18 3.14 5.09
N LEU A 49 -7.58 3.58 6.29
CA LEU A 49 -6.89 4.64 7.01
C LEU A 49 -5.48 4.22 7.44
N ILE A 50 -5.32 3.02 8.01
CA ILE A 50 -4.01 2.50 8.43
C ILE A 50 -3.08 2.35 7.22
N LEU A 51 -3.58 1.78 6.11
CA LEU A 51 -2.80 1.63 4.88
C LEU A 51 -2.43 2.99 4.25
N SER A 52 -3.36 3.95 4.28
CA SER A 52 -3.13 5.33 3.81
C SER A 52 -2.08 6.05 4.64
N LEU A 53 -2.15 5.98 5.97
CA LEU A 53 -1.14 6.56 6.86
C LEU A 53 0.23 5.91 6.63
N THR A 54 0.27 4.59 6.43
CA THR A 54 1.51 3.87 6.09
C THR A 54 2.07 4.34 4.76
N TYR A 55 1.21 4.50 3.74
CA TYR A 55 1.60 5.03 2.43
C TYR A 55 2.20 6.44 2.54
N PHE A 56 1.52 7.35 3.24
CA PHE A 56 2.00 8.70 3.47
C PHE A 56 3.33 8.74 4.23
N TYR A 57 3.52 7.83 5.19
CA TYR A 57 4.78 7.72 5.92
C TYR A 57 5.94 7.29 5.01
N VAL A 58 5.75 6.27 4.18
CA VAL A 58 6.78 5.87 3.19
C VAL A 58 7.02 6.98 2.18
N PHE A 59 5.97 7.69 1.75
CA PHE A 59 6.09 8.84 0.86
C PHE A 59 6.89 9.97 1.51
N TYR A 60 6.67 10.21 2.80
CA TYR A 60 7.47 11.15 3.60
C TYR A 60 8.94 10.73 3.69
N ILE A 61 9.25 9.45 3.93
CA ILE A 61 10.64 8.95 3.91
C ILE A 61 11.27 9.19 2.53
N TYR A 62 10.53 8.88 1.47
CA TYR A 62 10.96 9.03 0.09
C TYR A 62 11.35 10.49 -0.20
N ILE A 63 10.49 11.47 0.09
CA ILE A 63 10.77 12.90 -0.18
C ILE A 63 11.95 13.47 0.64
N ASN A 64 12.22 12.95 1.85
CA ASN A 64 13.30 13.46 2.71
C ASN A 64 14.64 12.76 2.48
N THR A 65 14.64 11.52 2.02
CA THR A 65 15.86 10.73 1.78
C THR A 65 16.37 10.91 0.37
N SER A 66 15.47 11.14 -0.58
CA SER A 66 15.82 11.36 -1.97
C SER A 66 15.89 12.86 -2.22
N GLU A 67 17.12 13.40 -2.22
CA GLU A 67 17.39 14.80 -2.61
C GLU A 67 16.74 15.20 -3.95
N GLY A 68 16.35 14.21 -4.76
CA GLY A 68 15.89 14.38 -6.11
C GLY A 68 14.38 14.36 -6.35
N ILE A 69 13.44 14.10 -5.44
CA ILE A 69 12.03 13.92 -5.89
C ILE A 69 11.31 15.22 -6.19
N PHE A 70 11.44 16.22 -5.32
CA PHE A 70 10.82 17.51 -5.59
C PHE A 70 11.45 18.12 -6.86
N SER A 71 12.75 17.90 -7.07
CA SER A 71 13.45 18.16 -8.34
C SER A 71 12.93 17.27 -9.50
N ASN A 72 12.78 15.96 -9.36
CA ASN A 72 12.45 15.05 -10.46
C ASN A 72 10.97 15.08 -10.88
N ILE A 73 10.05 15.35 -9.95
CA ILE A 73 8.62 15.52 -10.22
C ILE A 73 8.36 16.88 -10.86
N LEU A 74 9.02 17.96 -10.41
CA LEU A 74 8.81 19.31 -10.94
C LEU A 74 9.66 19.61 -12.18
N ASP A 75 10.86 19.03 -12.32
CA ASP A 75 11.80 19.46 -13.35
C ASP A 75 11.60 18.74 -14.69
N LYS A 76 11.12 17.48 -14.77
CA LYS A 76 11.22 16.71 -16.05
C LYS A 76 10.16 15.65 -16.34
N GLY A 77 8.88 15.82 -16.00
CA GLY A 77 7.83 14.89 -16.47
C GLY A 77 8.12 13.39 -16.18
N LYS A 78 9.01 13.08 -15.24
CA LYS A 78 9.48 11.71 -14.96
C LYS A 78 8.37 10.84 -14.37
N THR A 79 7.34 11.46 -13.81
CA THR A 79 6.08 10.78 -13.46
C THR A 79 5.46 10.07 -14.66
N PHE A 80 5.66 10.57 -15.88
CA PHE A 80 5.17 9.95 -17.09
C PHE A 80 6.10 8.87 -17.66
N GLU A 81 7.36 8.75 -17.18
CA GLU A 81 8.27 7.69 -17.62
C GLU A 81 7.69 6.29 -17.32
N LEU A 82 6.85 6.15 -16.30
CA LEU A 82 6.08 4.92 -16.01
C LEU A 82 5.24 4.44 -17.19
N TYR A 83 4.81 5.34 -18.08
CA TYR A 83 3.97 5.04 -19.25
C TYR A 83 4.77 4.92 -20.55
N MET A 84 6.09 5.11 -20.53
CA MET A 84 6.93 5.15 -21.74
C MET A 84 7.45 3.77 -22.19
N GLY A 85 7.24 2.72 -21.39
CA GLY A 85 7.63 1.35 -21.72
C GLY A 85 8.02 0.51 -20.50
N ILE A 86 8.20 -0.80 -20.70
CA ILE A 86 8.53 -1.76 -19.64
C ILE A 86 9.92 -1.47 -19.04
N ASP A 87 10.87 -1.04 -19.86
CA ASP A 87 12.23 -0.72 -19.40
C ASP A 87 12.24 0.51 -18.48
N GLN A 88 11.46 1.54 -18.80
CA GLN A 88 11.30 2.75 -17.99
C GLN A 88 10.55 2.44 -16.69
N LEU A 89 9.49 1.63 -16.76
CA LEU A 89 8.79 1.14 -15.58
C LEU A 89 9.74 0.38 -14.63
N LYS A 90 10.54 -0.55 -15.15
CA LYS A 90 11.52 -1.31 -14.38
C LYS A 90 12.57 -0.40 -13.74
N LYS A 91 13.06 0.59 -14.48
CA LYS A 91 14.03 1.57 -13.96
C LYS A 91 13.47 2.33 -12.76
N ILE A 92 12.22 2.78 -12.82
CA ILE A 92 11.58 3.52 -11.72
C ILE A 92 11.30 2.61 -10.52
N LEU A 93 10.80 1.39 -10.76
CA LEU A 93 10.55 0.40 -9.71
C LEU A 93 11.82 -0.23 -9.11
N SER A 94 13.00 0.10 -9.62
CA SER A 94 14.27 -0.34 -9.02
C SER A 94 14.61 0.42 -7.73
N ASP A 95 13.99 1.58 -7.49
CA ASP A 95 14.10 2.30 -6.21
C ASP A 95 13.23 1.61 -5.14
N LYS A 96 13.83 1.24 -4.00
CA LYS A 96 13.15 0.52 -2.92
C LYS A 96 11.96 1.29 -2.34
N ASN A 97 12.05 2.62 -2.24
CA ASN A 97 10.96 3.44 -1.72
C ASN A 97 9.78 3.46 -2.70
N VAL A 98 10.07 3.68 -3.98
CA VAL A 98 9.04 3.69 -5.05
C VAL A 98 8.39 2.32 -5.15
N LEU A 99 9.18 1.24 -5.10
CA LEU A 99 8.68 -0.12 -5.11
C LEU A 99 7.71 -0.38 -3.95
N LEU A 100 8.08 0.04 -2.72
CA LEU A 100 7.23 -0.14 -1.54
C LEU A 100 5.95 0.71 -1.61
N LEU A 101 6.04 1.95 -2.13
CA LEU A 101 4.87 2.79 -2.38
C LEU A 101 3.89 2.10 -3.35
N PHE A 102 4.40 1.58 -4.47
CA PHE A 102 3.59 0.81 -5.42
C PHE A 102 2.99 -0.44 -4.78
N TRP A 103 3.76 -1.15 -3.94
CA TRP A 103 3.27 -2.34 -3.25
C TRP A 103 2.10 -2.03 -2.29
N ILE A 104 2.23 -1.00 -1.46
CA ILE A 104 1.16 -0.59 -0.53
C ILE A 104 -0.06 -0.08 -1.30
N HIS A 105 0.15 0.66 -2.38
CA HIS A 105 -0.94 1.10 -3.27
C HIS A 105 -1.69 -0.10 -3.86
N PHE A 106 -0.95 -1.08 -4.39
CA PHE A 106 -1.49 -2.32 -4.90
C PHE A 106 -2.27 -3.11 -3.84
N LEU A 107 -1.68 -3.34 -2.65
CA LEU A 107 -2.33 -4.05 -1.56
C LEU A 107 -3.65 -3.38 -1.14
N THR A 108 -3.67 -2.06 -1.08
CA THR A 108 -4.87 -1.30 -0.73
C THR A 108 -5.96 -1.50 -1.76
N ALA A 109 -5.67 -1.28 -3.05
CA ALA A 109 -6.64 -1.47 -4.12
C ALA A 109 -7.13 -2.94 -4.19
N ASN A 110 -6.20 -3.88 -4.05
CA ASN A 110 -6.48 -5.31 -4.09
C ASN A 110 -7.43 -5.75 -2.97
N LEU A 111 -7.19 -5.30 -1.73
CA LEU A 111 -8.04 -5.64 -0.60
C LEU A 111 -9.42 -4.98 -0.69
N MET A 112 -9.49 -3.71 -1.11
CA MET A 112 -10.79 -3.00 -1.26
C MET A 112 -11.66 -3.62 -2.35
N LEU A 113 -11.05 -4.00 -3.48
CA LEU A 113 -11.77 -4.69 -4.55
C LEU A 113 -12.20 -6.09 -4.12
N GLY A 114 -11.31 -6.85 -3.49
CA GLY A 114 -11.64 -8.18 -2.96
C GLY A 114 -12.78 -8.15 -1.95
N ALA A 115 -12.77 -7.15 -1.07
CA ALA A 115 -13.82 -6.87 -0.12
C ALA A 115 -15.18 -6.63 -0.77
N TRP A 116 -15.20 -5.76 -1.78
CA TRP A 116 -16.42 -5.44 -2.52
C TRP A 116 -16.98 -6.67 -3.22
N ILE A 117 -16.13 -7.41 -3.96
CA ILE A 117 -16.53 -8.64 -4.68
C ILE A 117 -17.10 -9.68 -3.71
N ALA A 118 -16.38 -9.98 -2.63
CA ALA A 118 -16.79 -11.02 -1.69
C ALA A 118 -18.07 -10.66 -0.94
N THR A 119 -18.25 -9.38 -0.58
CA THR A 119 -19.47 -8.90 0.08
C THR A 119 -20.65 -8.90 -0.86
N ASP A 120 -20.46 -8.50 -2.13
CA ASP A 120 -21.51 -8.52 -3.14
C ASP A 120 -21.96 -9.96 -3.43
N ALA A 121 -21.01 -10.87 -3.65
CA ALA A 121 -21.30 -12.29 -3.83
C ALA A 121 -22.04 -12.89 -2.63
N ALA A 122 -21.74 -12.48 -1.40
CA ALA A 122 -22.44 -12.96 -0.21
C ALA A 122 -23.86 -12.40 -0.04
N LYS A 123 -24.16 -11.23 -0.63
CA LYS A 123 -25.51 -10.63 -0.61
C LYS A 123 -26.43 -11.23 -1.66
N ASN A 124 -25.87 -11.63 -2.80
CA ASN A 124 -26.60 -12.11 -3.98
C ASN A 124 -26.60 -13.65 -4.11
N LYS A 125 -26.36 -14.37 -3.00
CA LYS A 125 -26.59 -15.82 -2.89
C LYS A 125 -28.05 -16.10 -2.56
#